data_AF-A0A7S1WFP5-F1
#
_entry.id   AF-A0A7S1WFP5-F1
#
_cell.length_a   1.000
_cell.length_b   1.000
_cell.length_c   1.000
_cell.angle_alpha   90.00
_cell.angle_beta   90.00
_cell.angle_gamma   90.00
#
_symmetry.space_group_name_H-M   'P 1'
#
loop_
_entity.id
_entity.type
_entity.pdbx_description
1 polymer ?
#
loop_
_entity_poly.entity_id
_entity_poly.type
_entity_poly.pdbx_seq_one_letter_code
_entity_poly.pdbx_strand_id
1 'polypeptide(L)'
;GAAGGMAASGRDDRHFENDLDDAQEPPDWEATIRSAMADVDAQLSRASHPKPSIYTGEGGAALAHLRRLPRGARLPPDVAAHLLRQLEEAEASFHRGRVTFLEGLPGNLALRAAVHWRQGDAPKAQALIGRIAELEARARDLDPGECEVLYG
;
A
#
# COMPACT_ATOMS: atom_id res chain seq x y z
N GLY A 1 15.81 -26.04 -52.44
CA GLY A 1 15.94 -25.32 -51.17
C GLY A 1 14.69 -24.50 -50.97
N ALA A 2 13.88 -24.84 -49.96
CA ALA A 2 12.77 -24.01 -49.52
C ALA A 2 12.98 -23.79 -48.02
N ALA A 3 13.44 -22.60 -47.66
CA ALA A 3 13.46 -22.14 -46.29
C ALA A 3 12.03 -21.71 -45.93
N GLY A 4 11.27 -22.64 -45.35
CA GLY A 4 10.00 -22.35 -44.69
C GLY A 4 10.26 -21.94 -43.25
N GLY A 5 10.66 -20.70 -43.03
CA GLY A 5 10.69 -20.09 -41.71
C GLY A 5 9.45 -19.22 -41.53
N MET A 6 8.40 -19.76 -40.92
CA MET A 6 7.32 -18.95 -40.35
C MET A 6 7.34 -19.10 -38.85
N ALA A 7 7.60 -17.97 -38.20
CA ALA A 7 7.77 -17.81 -36.78
C ALA A 7 6.56 -18.36 -36.01
N ALA A 8 6.85 -19.16 -34.98
CA ALA A 8 5.90 -19.43 -33.92
C ALA A 8 5.68 -18.11 -33.17
N SER A 9 4.57 -17.42 -33.43
CA SER A 9 4.07 -16.39 -32.52
C SER A 9 3.58 -17.11 -31.26
N GLY A 10 4.48 -17.30 -30.30
CA GLY A 10 4.15 -17.85 -28.99
C GLY A 10 3.11 -16.97 -28.33
N ARG A 11 1.87 -17.43 -28.26
CA ARG A 11 0.81 -16.81 -27.48
C ARG A 11 1.25 -16.90 -26.01
N ASP A 12 1.37 -15.77 -25.36
CA ASP A 12 1.72 -15.69 -23.95
C ASP A 12 0.44 -15.83 -23.12
N ASP A 13 0.20 -17.04 -22.59
CA ASP A 13 -1.00 -17.39 -21.81
C ASP A 13 -1.12 -16.62 -20.47
N ARG A 14 -0.20 -15.70 -20.18
CA ARG A 14 -0.27 -14.79 -19.02
C ARG A 14 -1.15 -13.57 -19.26
N HIS A 15 -1.66 -13.38 -20.48
CA HIS A 15 -2.49 -12.24 -20.85
C HIS A 15 -3.89 -12.67 -21.25
N PHE A 16 -4.90 -11.94 -20.76
CA PHE A 16 -6.26 -12.02 -21.29
C PHE A 16 -6.31 -11.32 -22.66
N GLU A 17 -7.12 -11.84 -23.59
CA GLU A 17 -7.42 -11.11 -24.82
C GLU A 17 -8.15 -9.80 -24.45
N ASN A 18 -7.59 -8.67 -24.88
CA ASN A 18 -8.19 -7.35 -24.66
C ASN A 18 -9.08 -7.01 -25.86
N ASP A 19 -10.39 -7.06 -25.66
CA ASP A 19 -11.42 -6.71 -26.65
C ASP A 19 -11.96 -5.28 -26.48
N LEU A 20 -11.34 -4.48 -25.61
CA LEU A 20 -11.71 -3.09 -25.37
C LEU A 20 -11.12 -2.16 -26.44
N ASP A 21 -11.92 -1.16 -26.81
CA ASP A 21 -11.49 -0.05 -27.69
C ASP A 21 -10.92 1.10 -26.84
N ASP A 22 -9.61 1.34 -26.96
CA ASP A 22 -8.91 2.41 -26.24
C ASP A 22 -9.46 3.82 -26.57
N ALA A 23 -10.16 3.99 -27.69
CA ALA A 23 -10.75 5.27 -28.10
C ALA A 23 -12.11 5.55 -27.46
N GLN A 24 -12.72 4.58 -26.79
CA GLN A 24 -14.07 4.70 -26.26
C GLN A 24 -14.15 4.29 -24.78
N GLU A 25 -14.57 5.23 -23.93
CA GLU A 25 -14.95 4.90 -22.56
C GLU A 25 -16.19 4.00 -22.56
N PRO A 26 -16.21 2.90 -21.78
CA PRO A 26 -17.39 2.05 -21.68
C PRO A 26 -18.59 2.83 -21.15
N PRO A 27 -19.81 2.57 -21.63
CA PRO A 27 -21.01 3.16 -21.05
C PRO A 27 -21.08 2.90 -19.53
N ASP A 28 -21.48 3.91 -18.76
CA ASP A 28 -21.68 3.85 -17.30
C ASP A 28 -20.45 3.40 -16.47
N TRP A 29 -19.23 3.53 -17.00
CA TRP A 29 -18.01 3.08 -16.32
C TRP A 29 -17.84 3.71 -14.92
N GLU A 30 -18.10 5.01 -14.78
CA GLU A 30 -18.00 5.71 -13.49
C GLU A 30 -18.98 5.15 -12.45
N ALA A 31 -20.22 4.90 -12.87
CA ALA A 31 -21.26 4.36 -12.00
C ALA A 31 -20.91 2.93 -11.58
N THR A 32 -20.37 2.13 -12.51
CA THR A 32 -19.90 0.77 -12.26
C THR A 32 -18.76 0.76 -11.25
N ILE A 33 -17.75 1.61 -11.42
CA ILE A 33 -16.65 1.75 -10.45
C ILE A 33 -17.19 2.16 -9.09
N ARG A 34 -18.06 3.19 -9.03
CA ARG A 34 -18.64 3.66 -7.76
C ARG A 34 -19.44 2.58 -7.04
N SER A 35 -20.19 1.76 -7.78
CA SER A 35 -20.92 0.63 -7.20
C SER A 35 -19.95 -0.43 -6.63
N ALA A 36 -18.90 -0.78 -7.36
CA ALA A 36 -17.91 -1.75 -6.92
C ALA A 36 -17.12 -1.29 -5.69
N MET A 37 -17.00 0.02 -5.47
CA MET A 37 -16.26 0.57 -4.33
C MET A 37 -16.85 0.21 -2.96
N ALA A 38 -18.15 -0.09 -2.88
CA ALA A 38 -18.79 -0.56 -1.65
C ALA A 38 -18.31 -1.98 -1.29
N ASP A 39 -18.21 -2.87 -2.27
CA ASP A 39 -17.70 -4.22 -2.08
C ASP A 39 -16.21 -4.20 -1.72
N VAL A 40 -15.43 -3.32 -2.35
CA VAL A 40 -14.02 -3.11 -1.98
C VAL A 40 -13.88 -2.64 -0.53
N ASP A 41 -14.74 -1.74 -0.04
CA ASP A 41 -14.72 -1.33 1.38
C ASP A 41 -15.04 -2.49 2.33
N ALA A 42 -16.05 -3.29 1.99
CA ALA A 42 -16.42 -4.45 2.77
C ALA A 42 -15.29 -5.49 2.81
N GLN A 43 -14.54 -5.65 1.72
CA GLN A 43 -13.38 -6.54 1.67
C GLN A 43 -12.20 -5.98 2.46
N LEU A 44 -11.86 -4.69 2.30
CA LEU A 44 -10.77 -4.04 3.03
C LEU A 44 -10.97 -4.08 4.54
N SER A 45 -12.20 -3.82 5.01
CA SER A 45 -12.53 -3.86 6.45
C SER A 45 -12.42 -5.26 7.08
N ARG A 46 -12.37 -6.32 6.26
CA ARG A 46 -12.21 -7.71 6.70
C ARG A 46 -10.85 -8.29 6.33
N ALA A 47 -10.04 -7.56 5.57
CA ALA A 47 -8.73 -8.01 5.16
C ALA A 47 -7.83 -8.11 6.38
N SER A 48 -7.28 -9.29 6.60
CA SER A 48 -6.27 -9.53 7.63
C SER A 48 -5.18 -10.41 7.03
N HIS A 49 -3.96 -10.16 7.44
CA HIS A 49 -2.80 -10.88 6.96
C HIS A 49 -1.79 -10.98 8.12
N PRO A 50 -1.09 -12.12 8.28
CA PRO A 50 -0.14 -12.28 9.40
C PRO A 50 1.06 -11.33 9.31
N LYS A 51 1.37 -10.81 8.12
CA LYS A 51 2.45 -9.83 7.95
C LYS A 51 1.94 -8.41 8.21
N PRO A 52 2.72 -7.58 8.91
CA PRO A 52 2.38 -6.19 9.18
C PRO A 52 2.69 -5.23 8.03
N SER A 53 3.42 -5.67 7.00
CA SER A 53 4.00 -4.79 5.99
C SER A 53 2.96 -4.16 5.06
N ILE A 54 3.34 -3.10 4.36
CA ILE A 54 2.46 -2.45 3.39
C ILE A 54 2.33 -3.30 2.12
N TYR A 55 3.42 -3.94 1.69
CA TYR A 55 3.47 -4.66 0.42
C TYR A 55 2.45 -5.80 0.33
N THR A 56 2.36 -6.63 1.37
CA THR A 56 1.50 -7.84 1.38
C THR A 56 0.63 -7.94 2.63
N GLY A 57 0.72 -6.99 3.55
CA GLY A 57 0.20 -7.12 4.90
C GLY A 57 -0.88 -6.11 5.27
N GLU A 58 -1.14 -6.03 6.57
CA GLU A 58 -2.15 -5.14 7.15
C GLU A 58 -1.87 -3.65 6.90
N GLY A 59 -0.60 -3.27 6.74
CA GLY A 59 -0.22 -1.92 6.32
C GLY A 59 -0.80 -1.52 4.95
N GLY A 60 -1.01 -2.49 4.05
CA GLY A 60 -1.61 -2.25 2.73
C GLY A 60 -3.09 -1.87 2.85
N ALA A 61 -3.84 -2.55 3.73
CA ALA A 61 -5.23 -2.21 4.02
C ALA A 61 -5.34 -0.82 4.67
N ALA A 62 -4.46 -0.49 5.61
CA ALA A 62 -4.40 0.83 6.23
C ALA A 62 -4.11 1.94 5.21
N LEU A 63 -3.16 1.71 4.29
CA LEU A 63 -2.86 2.63 3.19
C LEU A 63 -4.06 2.83 2.27
N ALA A 64 -4.79 1.76 1.94
CA ALA A 64 -6.00 1.84 1.12
C ALA A 64 -7.08 2.71 1.80
N HIS A 65 -7.35 2.50 3.09
CA HIS A 65 -8.28 3.34 3.86
C HIS A 65 -7.88 4.82 3.86
N LEU A 66 -6.59 5.11 4.01
CA LEU A 66 -6.08 6.47 3.96
C LEU A 66 -6.24 7.10 2.57
N ARG A 67 -5.96 6.36 1.48
CA ARG A 67 -6.03 6.88 0.12
C ARG A 67 -7.46 7.16 -0.37
N ARG A 68 -8.46 6.45 0.17
CA ARG A 68 -9.87 6.63 -0.22
C ARG A 68 -10.47 7.96 0.22
N LEU A 69 -9.96 8.58 1.27
CA LEU A 69 -10.48 9.86 1.74
C LEU A 69 -9.80 11.04 1.01
N PRO A 70 -10.55 12.11 0.67
CA PRO A 70 -9.99 13.34 0.13
C PRO A 70 -8.85 13.87 1.01
N ARG A 71 -7.88 14.56 0.39
CA ARG A 71 -6.80 15.21 1.14
C ARG A 71 -7.40 16.18 2.17
N GLY A 72 -7.00 16.02 3.43
CA GLY A 72 -7.48 16.85 4.55
C GLY A 72 -8.76 16.37 5.23
N ALA A 73 -9.44 15.35 4.69
CA ALA A 73 -10.59 14.76 5.37
C ALA A 73 -10.14 14.00 6.63
N ARG A 74 -10.90 14.17 7.72
CA ARG A 74 -10.72 13.36 8.94
C ARG A 74 -11.20 11.94 8.67
N LEU A 75 -10.51 10.95 9.24
CA LEU A 75 -11.05 9.58 9.28
C LEU A 75 -12.19 9.54 10.31
N PRO A 76 -13.22 8.70 10.08
CA PRO A 76 -14.14 8.32 11.14
C PRO A 76 -13.38 7.88 12.41
N PRO A 77 -13.78 8.28 13.62
CA PRO A 77 -13.01 8.01 14.85
C PRO A 77 -12.76 6.53 15.11
N ASP A 78 -13.74 5.67 14.83
CA ASP A 78 -13.68 4.22 14.92
C ASP A 78 -12.65 3.62 13.94
N VAL A 79 -12.66 4.10 12.70
CA VAL A 79 -11.67 3.71 11.67
C VAL A 79 -10.28 4.17 12.10
N ALA A 80 -10.13 5.42 12.55
CA ALA A 80 -8.84 5.94 13.01
C ALA A 80 -8.27 5.12 14.18
N ALA A 81 -9.11 4.82 15.18
CA ALA A 81 -8.72 4.02 16.34
C ALA A 81 -8.35 2.58 15.94
N HIS A 82 -9.11 1.97 15.03
CA HIS A 82 -8.82 0.64 14.51
C HIS A 82 -7.47 0.60 13.79
N LEU A 83 -7.22 1.52 12.86
CA LEU A 83 -5.96 1.61 12.11
C LEU A 83 -4.77 1.84 13.05
N LEU A 84 -4.89 2.77 14.01
CA LEU A 84 -3.80 3.04 14.96
C LEU A 84 -3.47 1.82 15.80
N ARG A 85 -4.48 1.13 16.33
CA ARG A 85 -4.28 -0.09 17.13
C ARG A 85 -3.58 -1.17 16.33
N GLN A 86 -4.07 -1.46 15.13
CA GLN A 86 -3.50 -2.49 14.26
C GLN A 86 -2.03 -2.19 13.92
N LEU A 87 -1.76 -0.95 13.50
CA LEU A 87 -0.42 -0.51 13.14
C LEU A 87 0.54 -0.49 14.34
N GLU A 88 0.07 -0.16 15.54
CA GLU A 88 0.85 -0.15 16.77
C GLU A 88 1.18 -1.56 17.26
N GLU A 89 0.21 -2.48 17.29
CA GLU A 89 0.40 -3.89 17.66
C GLU A 89 1.42 -4.58 16.74
N ALA A 90 1.41 -4.21 15.46
CA ALA A 90 2.32 -4.72 14.44
C ALA A 90 3.79 -4.29 14.63
N GLU A 91 4.07 -3.22 15.38
CA GLU A 91 5.40 -2.59 15.45
C GLU A 91 6.50 -3.59 15.87
N ALA A 92 6.23 -4.43 16.87
CA ALA A 92 7.20 -5.38 17.41
C ALA A 92 7.56 -6.52 16.43
N SER A 93 6.76 -6.73 15.39
CA SER A 93 6.94 -7.82 14.43
C SER A 93 7.86 -7.47 13.25
N PHE A 94 8.25 -6.19 13.10
CA PHE A 94 9.15 -5.79 12.02
C PHE A 94 10.60 -6.19 12.28
N HIS A 95 11.25 -6.70 11.23
CA HIS A 95 12.68 -6.95 11.26
C HIS A 95 13.46 -5.63 11.29
N ARG A 96 14.45 -5.53 12.18
CA ARG A 96 15.22 -4.29 12.41
C ARG A 96 16.02 -3.81 11.19
N GLY A 97 16.41 -4.73 10.30
CA GLY A 97 17.11 -4.41 9.05
C GLY A 97 16.20 -4.00 7.88
N ARG A 98 14.87 -4.16 7.99
CA ARG A 98 13.94 -3.74 6.93
C ARG A 98 13.50 -2.29 7.20
N VAL A 99 14.09 -1.37 6.45
CA VAL A 99 13.92 0.09 6.64
C VAL A 99 13.16 0.77 5.51
N THR A 100 12.47 0.01 4.68
CA THR A 100 11.76 0.54 3.50
C THR A 100 10.32 0.85 3.82
N PHE A 101 9.70 1.69 2.99
CA PHE A 101 8.29 2.02 3.15
C PHE A 101 7.39 0.79 2.99
N LEU A 102 7.65 -0.06 1.99
CA LEU A 102 6.76 -1.18 1.68
C LEU A 102 6.89 -2.36 2.63
N GLU A 103 8.09 -2.66 3.11
CA GLU A 103 8.37 -3.88 3.89
C GLU A 103 8.83 -3.63 5.33
N GLY A 104 9.19 -2.38 5.65
CA GLY A 104 9.80 -2.01 6.91
C GLY A 104 8.87 -1.28 7.87
N LEU A 105 9.34 -1.14 9.11
CA LEU A 105 8.70 -0.33 10.14
C LEU A 105 8.47 1.13 9.70
N PRO A 106 9.38 1.80 8.96
CA PRO A 106 9.16 3.18 8.52
C PRO A 106 7.84 3.41 7.79
N GLY A 107 7.40 2.46 6.96
CA GLY A 107 6.10 2.54 6.29
C GLY A 107 4.93 2.58 7.28
N ASN A 108 4.93 1.65 8.23
CA ASN A 108 3.90 1.60 9.26
C ASN A 108 3.89 2.90 10.10
N LEU A 109 5.07 3.39 10.52
CA LEU A 109 5.18 4.67 11.24
C LEU A 109 4.63 5.85 10.42
N ALA A 110 4.88 5.87 9.10
CA ALA A 110 4.38 6.91 8.21
C ALA A 110 2.85 6.88 8.10
N LEU A 111 2.25 5.68 8.05
CA LEU A 111 0.79 5.53 8.08
C LEU A 111 0.20 6.01 9.41
N ARG A 112 0.80 5.64 10.56
CA ARG A 112 0.38 6.15 11.87
C ARG A 112 0.47 7.68 11.96
N ALA A 113 1.57 8.25 11.45
CA ALA A 113 1.76 9.69 11.40
C ALA A 113 0.66 10.37 10.55
N ALA A 114 0.32 9.78 9.40
CA ALA A 114 -0.76 10.28 8.54
C ALA A 114 -2.14 10.20 9.24
N VAL A 115 -2.42 9.14 9.99
CA VAL A 115 -3.67 9.02 10.77
C VAL A 115 -3.72 10.12 11.84
N HIS A 116 -2.66 10.28 12.64
CA HIS A 116 -2.60 11.35 13.66
C HIS A 116 -2.73 12.75 13.06
N TRP A 117 -2.05 13.01 11.94
CA TRP A 117 -2.17 14.28 11.23
C TRP A 117 -3.60 14.57 10.80
N ARG A 118 -4.31 13.58 10.23
CA ARG A 118 -5.72 13.72 9.83
C ARG A 118 -6.67 13.90 11.01
N GLN A 119 -6.31 13.43 12.19
CA GLN A 119 -7.09 13.67 13.41
C GLN A 119 -6.74 14.99 14.10
N GLY A 120 -5.76 15.74 13.59
CA GLY A 120 -5.29 17.00 14.19
C GLY A 120 -4.33 16.81 15.37
N ASP A 121 -3.79 15.60 15.56
CA ASP A 121 -2.80 15.29 16.60
C ASP A 121 -1.38 15.50 16.06
N ALA A 122 -1.03 16.76 15.80
CA ALA A 122 0.26 17.14 15.27
C ALA A 122 1.45 16.69 16.14
N PRO A 123 1.41 16.77 17.49
CA PRO A 123 2.52 16.31 18.32
C PRO A 123 2.83 14.81 18.13
N LYS A 124 1.83 13.94 18.09
CA LYS A 124 2.07 12.50 17.85
C LYS A 124 2.54 12.22 16.44
N ALA A 125 1.99 12.92 15.44
CA ALA A 125 2.47 12.80 14.06
C ALA A 125 3.95 13.17 13.95
N GLN A 126 4.37 14.28 14.59
CA GLN A 126 5.77 14.72 14.58
C GLN A 126 6.71 13.76 15.33
N ALA A 127 6.27 13.20 16.46
CA ALA A 127 7.06 12.21 17.17
C ALA A 127 7.35 10.97 16.31
N LEU A 128 6.34 10.50 15.55
CA LEU A 128 6.51 9.38 14.63
C LEU A 128 7.42 9.72 13.44
N ILE A 129 7.32 10.95 12.91
CA ILE A 129 8.24 11.45 11.87
C ILE A 129 9.69 11.47 12.39
N GLY A 130 9.92 11.92 13.62
CA GLY A 130 11.25 11.88 14.25
C GLY A 130 11.81 10.46 14.31
N ARG A 131 11.00 9.48 14.69
CA ARG A 131 11.40 8.06 14.69
C ARG A 131 11.74 7.53 13.29
N ILE A 132 11.03 7.97 12.26
CA ILE A 132 11.37 7.62 10.87
C ILE A 132 12.75 8.19 10.49
N ALA A 133 13.04 9.44 10.85
CA ALA A 133 14.34 10.05 10.59
C ALA A 133 15.49 9.33 11.32
N GLU A 134 15.28 8.85 12.55
CA GLU A 134 16.25 8.01 13.27
C GLU A 134 16.52 6.69 12.56
N LEU A 135 15.47 6.06 11.99
CA LEU A 135 15.61 4.83 11.21
C LEU A 135 16.33 5.07 9.87
N GLU A 136 16.04 6.18 9.19
CA GLU A 136 16.73 6.59 7.96
C GLU A 136 18.22 6.83 8.21
N ALA A 137 18.57 7.50 9.32
CA ALA A 137 19.97 7.71 9.67
C ALA A 137 20.74 6.38 9.83
N ARG A 138 20.10 5.38 10.45
CA ARG A 138 20.65 4.02 10.63
C ARG A 138 20.70 3.21 9.34
N ALA A 139 19.79 3.47 8.40
CA ALA A 139 19.76 2.76 7.12
C ALA A 139 21.04 2.93 6.30
N ARG A 140 21.79 4.01 6.53
CA ARG A 140 23.07 4.29 5.87
C ARG A 140 24.20 3.35 6.31
N ASP A 141 24.02 2.68 7.45
CA ASP A 141 25.00 1.76 8.03
C ASP A 141 24.64 0.29 7.76
N LEU A 142 23.59 0.01 6.98
CA LEU A 142 23.13 -1.34 6.64
C LEU A 142 23.87 -1.92 5.44
N ASP A 143 24.02 -3.24 5.41
CA ASP A 143 24.70 -3.93 4.31
C ASP A 143 23.85 -3.90 3.02
N PRO A 144 24.48 -3.95 1.83
CA PRO A 144 23.77 -4.14 0.58
C PRO A 144 22.88 -5.40 0.61
N GLY A 145 21.58 -5.23 0.37
CA GLY A 145 20.57 -6.31 0.47
C GLY A 145 19.71 -6.26 1.74
N GLU A 146 20.14 -5.55 2.78
CA GLU A 146 19.29 -5.22 3.93
C GLU A 146 18.38 -4.02 3.62
N CYS A 147 18.86 -3.12 2.78
CA CYS A 147 18.12 -2.03 2.15
C CYS A 147 17.58 -2.41 0.76
N GLU A 148 16.84 -3.51 0.63
CA GLU A 148 16.07 -3.72 -0.61
C GLU A 148 14.88 -2.76 -0.66
N VAL A 149 15.16 -1.52 -1.08
CA VAL A 149 14.17 -0.54 -1.55
C VAL A 149 13.49 -1.16 -2.77
N LEU A 150 12.47 -1.98 -2.53
CA LEU A 150 11.48 -2.27 -3.55
C LEU A 150 10.71 -0.97 -3.77
N TYR A 151 11.01 -0.39 -4.93
CA TYR A 151 10.49 0.82 -5.57
C TYR A 151 9.21 1.41 -4.96
N GLY A 152 9.30 2.70 -4.61
CA GLY A 152 8.19 3.62 -4.45
C GLY A 152 8.55 4.94 -5.13
#